data_AF-A0A1E5XWF9-F1
#
_entry.id   AF-A0A1E5XWF9-F1
#
_cell.length_a   1.000
_cell.length_b   1.000
_cell.length_c   1.000
_cell.angle_alpha   90.00
_cell.angle_beta   90.00
_cell.angle_gamma   90.00
#
_symmetry.space_group_name_H-M   'P 1'
#
loop_
_entity.id
_entity.type
_entity.pdbx_description
1 polymer ?
#
loop_
_entity_poly.entity_id
_entity_poly.type
_entity_poly.pdbx_seq_one_letter_code
_entity_poly.pdbx_strand_id
1 'polypeptide(L)'
;MTQTELSTYGLDRPESGDDVVVPFTLDGLDSRGRVVRLGPALDAILTRHNYPAPVARLLGEAVVLASLIGSSLKFEGRFIMQTQTDGPVNLIVVDLDAPDGLRGYARFDADAVMMAIERGETKPGQLLGKGHLAMTVDQGVHMERYQGIVALEGGTLEDVAHAYFQQSEQIPTLVRLAVAEHSVRGAGGPQWRAGGALVQFLPPHGQSVMPDLPGDGNFDNPEMADPDFVEDDKWTTTRAYLSTVGDDELADPELSAERLLFRLFNEPGVRIFEPIALEERCTCSAERIEAMLRDNFSAEERQEMVVDGEIEVVCEFCSADYHFKPHEFDEQHPHQH
;
A
#
# COMPACT_ATOMS: atom_id res chain seq x y z
N MET A 1 -28.25 -21.72 3.33
CA MET A 1 -28.32 -20.83 2.17
C MET A 1 -28.59 -21.66 0.93
N THR A 2 -29.51 -21.22 0.08
CA THR A 2 -29.74 -21.83 -1.23
C THR A 2 -28.62 -21.45 -2.19
N GLN A 3 -28.41 -22.21 -3.28
CA GLN A 3 -27.38 -21.91 -4.28
C GLN A 3 -27.56 -20.52 -4.92
N THR A 4 -28.81 -20.04 -4.99
CA THR A 4 -29.17 -18.69 -5.47
C THR A 4 -28.75 -17.59 -4.48
N GLU A 5 -28.84 -17.84 -3.17
CA GLU A 5 -28.38 -16.89 -2.14
C GLU A 5 -26.85 -16.78 -2.13
N LEU A 6 -26.12 -17.90 -2.25
CA LEU A 6 -24.65 -17.89 -2.32
C LEU A 6 -24.12 -17.08 -3.51
N SER A 7 -24.76 -17.22 -4.68
CA SER A 7 -24.40 -16.45 -5.87
C SER A 7 -24.69 -14.95 -5.72
N THR A 8 -25.76 -14.59 -5.00
CA THR A 8 -26.11 -13.18 -4.73
C THR A 8 -25.07 -12.47 -3.86
N TYR A 9 -24.38 -13.21 -2.99
CA TYR A 9 -23.31 -12.70 -2.12
C TYR A 9 -21.90 -12.89 -2.70
N GLY A 10 -21.75 -13.51 -3.88
CA GLY A 10 -20.45 -13.81 -4.49
C GLY A 10 -19.66 -14.93 -3.78
N LEU A 11 -20.36 -15.81 -3.07
CA LEU A 11 -19.82 -16.95 -2.31
C LEU A 11 -19.98 -18.28 -3.06
N ASP A 12 -20.34 -18.24 -4.35
CA ASP A 12 -20.49 -19.40 -5.24
C ASP A 12 -19.19 -19.77 -5.97
N ARG A 13 -18.11 -19.03 -5.71
CA ARG A 13 -16.77 -19.25 -6.26
C ARG A 13 -15.79 -19.76 -5.19
N PRO A 14 -14.66 -20.36 -5.59
CA PRO A 14 -13.60 -20.71 -4.65
C PRO A 14 -13.10 -19.49 -3.88
N GLU A 15 -12.75 -19.70 -2.60
CA GLU A 15 -12.12 -18.66 -1.80
C GLU A 15 -10.80 -18.23 -2.42
N SER A 16 -10.54 -16.92 -2.35
CA SER A 16 -9.28 -16.35 -2.82
C SER A 16 -8.14 -16.70 -1.86
N GLY A 17 -6.94 -16.87 -2.43
CA GLY A 17 -5.71 -17.11 -1.68
C GLY A 17 -5.02 -15.82 -1.28
N ASP A 18 -3.70 -15.81 -1.41
CA ASP A 18 -2.87 -14.63 -1.21
C ASP A 18 -2.69 -13.81 -2.48
N ASP A 19 -2.12 -12.62 -2.26
CA ASP A 19 -1.74 -11.65 -3.28
C ASP A 19 -2.96 -11.22 -4.11
N VAL A 20 -4.01 -10.83 -3.41
CA VAL A 20 -5.30 -10.44 -3.99
C VAL A 20 -5.89 -9.23 -3.29
N VAL A 21 -6.62 -8.42 -4.05
CA VAL A 21 -7.60 -7.46 -3.54
C VAL A 21 -9.00 -7.94 -3.86
N VAL A 22 -9.86 -8.03 -2.85
CA VAL A 22 -11.26 -8.44 -2.97
C VAL A 22 -12.16 -7.23 -2.72
N PRO A 23 -12.80 -6.67 -3.76
CA PRO A 23 -13.80 -5.62 -3.59
C PRO A 23 -15.11 -6.18 -3.04
N PHE A 24 -15.84 -5.38 -2.25
CA PHE A 24 -17.15 -5.73 -1.72
C PHE A 24 -18.06 -4.51 -1.55
N THR A 25 -19.36 -4.74 -1.44
CA THR A 25 -20.35 -3.73 -1.02
C THR A 25 -21.18 -4.25 0.14
N LEU A 26 -21.61 -3.31 0.97
CA LEU A 26 -22.58 -3.50 2.05
C LEU A 26 -23.80 -2.67 1.68
N ASP A 27 -24.63 -3.21 0.78
CA ASP A 27 -25.79 -2.49 0.23
C ASP A 27 -26.76 -2.01 1.33
N GLY A 28 -26.89 -2.78 2.43
CA GLY A 28 -27.72 -2.40 3.58
C GLY A 28 -27.15 -1.25 4.43
N LEU A 29 -25.84 -0.99 4.33
CA LEU A 29 -25.10 0.00 5.11
C LEU A 29 -24.53 1.13 4.24
N ASP A 30 -24.97 1.24 2.98
CA ASP A 30 -24.50 2.22 1.99
C ASP A 30 -22.96 2.34 1.99
N SER A 31 -22.25 1.23 2.09
CA SER A 31 -20.78 1.22 2.19
C SER A 31 -20.18 0.35 1.10
N ARG A 32 -19.00 0.72 0.61
CA ARG A 32 -18.18 -0.13 -0.25
C ARG A 32 -16.81 -0.29 0.36
N GLY A 33 -16.13 -1.38 0.03
CA GLY A 33 -14.79 -1.59 0.54
C GLY A 33 -13.98 -2.56 -0.28
N ARG A 34 -12.76 -2.76 0.22
CA ARG A 34 -11.78 -3.71 -0.31
C ARG A 34 -11.06 -4.36 0.85
N VAL A 35 -10.78 -5.64 0.71
CA VAL A 35 -9.85 -6.36 1.57
C VAL A 35 -8.67 -6.79 0.71
N VAL A 36 -7.45 -6.55 1.18
CA VAL A 36 -6.25 -7.07 0.54
C VAL A 36 -5.64 -8.16 1.41
N ARG A 37 -5.14 -9.21 0.78
CA ARG A 37 -4.32 -10.25 1.39
C ARG A 37 -3.03 -10.34 0.60
N LEU A 38 -1.89 -10.20 1.28
CA LEU A 38 -0.57 -10.32 0.68
C LEU A 38 0.22 -11.39 1.44
N GLY A 39 0.84 -12.28 0.68
CA GLY A 39 1.70 -13.35 1.19
C GLY A 39 2.98 -13.39 0.35
N PRO A 40 3.09 -14.31 -0.63
CA PRO A 40 4.30 -14.45 -1.45
C PRO A 40 4.83 -13.15 -2.08
N ALA A 41 3.96 -12.30 -2.63
CA ALA A 41 4.39 -11.03 -3.23
C ALA A 41 5.02 -10.09 -2.20
N LEU A 42 4.41 -9.94 -1.02
CA LEU A 42 4.96 -9.12 0.05
C LEU A 42 6.25 -9.72 0.63
N ASP A 43 6.27 -11.03 0.87
CA ASP A 43 7.46 -11.75 1.37
C ASP A 43 8.65 -11.53 0.44
N ALA A 44 8.44 -11.58 -0.88
CA ALA A 44 9.46 -11.27 -1.88
C ALA A 44 9.94 -9.81 -1.81
N ILE A 45 9.03 -8.84 -1.65
CA ILE A 45 9.40 -7.42 -1.49
C ILE A 45 10.26 -7.21 -0.24
N LEU A 46 9.87 -7.79 0.91
CA LEU A 46 10.51 -7.53 2.19
C LEU A 46 11.84 -8.29 2.38
N THR A 47 11.94 -9.52 1.88
CA THR A 47 13.14 -10.37 2.08
C THR A 47 14.34 -9.97 1.21
N ARG A 48 14.13 -9.34 0.05
CA ARG A 48 15.23 -8.95 -0.87
C ARG A 48 16.22 -7.96 -0.26
N HIS A 49 15.75 -7.09 0.63
CA HIS A 49 16.54 -6.01 1.22
C HIS A 49 17.07 -6.31 2.63
N ASN A 50 16.75 -7.48 3.19
CA ASN A 50 17.15 -7.87 4.56
C ASN A 50 16.88 -6.78 5.62
N TYR A 51 15.69 -6.18 5.57
CA TYR A 51 15.28 -5.11 6.49
C TYR A 51 15.26 -5.57 7.97
N PRO A 52 15.61 -4.69 8.93
CA PRO A 52 15.23 -4.91 10.32
C PRO A 52 13.72 -5.08 10.45
N ALA A 53 13.27 -5.99 11.31
CA ALA A 53 11.85 -6.35 11.42
C ALA A 53 10.87 -5.15 11.57
N PRO A 54 11.18 -4.07 12.33
CA PRO A 54 10.30 -2.90 12.38
C PRO A 54 10.18 -2.15 11.04
N VAL A 55 11.26 -2.07 10.27
CA VAL A 55 11.27 -1.43 8.94
C VAL A 55 10.49 -2.29 7.94
N ALA A 56 10.67 -3.62 8.00
CA ALA A 56 9.91 -4.56 7.18
C ALA A 56 8.40 -4.47 7.44
N ARG A 57 7.98 -4.38 8.72
CA ARG A 57 6.56 -4.18 9.09
C ARG A 57 6.01 -2.88 8.52
N LEU A 58 6.73 -1.78 8.70
CA LEU A 58 6.30 -0.46 8.21
C LEU A 58 6.18 -0.42 6.68
N LEU A 59 7.16 -0.99 5.97
CA LEU A 59 7.08 -1.13 4.51
C LEU A 59 5.89 -2.02 4.10
N GLY A 60 5.63 -3.10 4.84
CA GLY A 60 4.47 -3.96 4.59
C GLY A 60 3.14 -3.23 4.75
N GLU A 61 2.99 -2.40 5.78
CA GLU A 61 1.79 -1.57 5.98
C GLU A 61 1.61 -0.60 4.80
N ALA A 62 2.70 0.02 4.34
CA ALA A 62 2.67 0.91 3.19
C ALA A 62 2.27 0.17 1.91
N VAL A 63 2.77 -1.05 1.69
CA VAL A 63 2.42 -1.88 0.53
C VAL A 63 0.93 -2.24 0.54
N VAL A 64 0.40 -2.67 1.69
CA VAL A 64 -1.04 -2.95 1.89
C VAL A 64 -1.88 -1.70 1.61
N LEU A 65 -1.50 -0.56 2.18
CA LEU A 65 -2.23 0.70 2.01
C LEU A 65 -2.27 1.13 0.53
N ALA A 66 -1.13 1.07 -0.16
CA ALA A 66 -1.05 1.40 -1.58
C ALA A 66 -1.88 0.45 -2.44
N SER A 67 -1.93 -0.84 -2.12
CA SER A 67 -2.79 -1.81 -2.81
C SER A 67 -4.28 -1.51 -2.59
N LEU A 68 -4.69 -1.14 -1.37
CA LEU A 68 -6.09 -0.78 -1.06
C LEU A 68 -6.52 0.48 -1.81
N ILE A 69 -5.72 1.54 -1.75
CA ILE A 69 -6.02 2.83 -2.38
C ILE A 69 -5.90 2.71 -3.90
N GLY A 70 -4.76 2.25 -4.40
CA GLY A 70 -4.47 2.16 -5.83
C GLY A 70 -5.50 1.29 -6.55
N SER A 71 -5.86 0.14 -6.02
CA SER A 71 -6.89 -0.69 -6.66
C SER A 71 -8.28 -0.03 -6.65
N SER A 72 -8.58 0.87 -5.70
CA SER A 72 -9.87 1.58 -5.59
C SER A 72 -10.08 2.66 -6.65
N LEU A 73 -9.00 3.20 -7.19
CA LEU A 73 -9.02 4.26 -8.18
C LEU A 73 -9.23 3.66 -9.59
N LYS A 74 -10.06 4.31 -10.41
CA LYS A 74 -10.23 3.94 -11.82
C LYS A 74 -9.24 4.74 -12.66
N PHE A 75 -8.07 4.17 -12.93
CA PHE A 75 -7.04 4.78 -13.78
C PHE A 75 -6.33 3.73 -14.63
N GLU A 76 -5.67 4.20 -15.68
CA GLU A 76 -4.71 3.42 -16.46
C GLU A 76 -3.33 4.04 -16.26
N GLY A 77 -2.36 3.29 -15.74
CA GLY A 77 -1.02 3.80 -15.46
C GLY A 77 -0.50 3.40 -14.08
N ARG A 78 0.15 4.33 -13.37
CA ARG A 78 0.89 4.04 -12.13
C ARG A 78 0.37 4.88 -10.97
N PHE A 79 0.08 4.21 -9.87
CA PHE A 79 -0.13 4.83 -8.57
C PHE A 79 1.15 4.74 -7.75
N ILE A 80 1.62 5.87 -7.24
CA ILE A 80 2.85 5.98 -6.44
C ILE A 80 2.46 6.55 -5.09
N MET A 81 2.73 5.81 -4.03
CA MET A 81 2.65 6.30 -2.66
C MET A 81 4.06 6.45 -2.11
N GLN A 82 4.40 7.65 -1.65
CA GLN A 82 5.71 7.92 -1.08
C GLN A 82 5.60 8.69 0.24
N THR A 83 6.43 8.33 1.22
CA THR A 83 6.61 9.11 2.45
C THR A 83 7.97 9.77 2.43
N GLN A 84 8.07 11.02 2.85
CA GLN A 84 9.35 11.65 3.11
C GLN A 84 9.32 12.31 4.49
N THR A 85 10.19 11.84 5.38
CA THR A 85 10.11 12.16 6.80
C THR A 85 11.48 12.35 7.46
N ASP A 86 11.47 12.86 8.69
CA ASP A 86 12.64 13.11 9.52
C ASP A 86 12.94 11.99 10.55
N GLY A 87 12.14 10.91 10.55
CA GLY A 87 12.34 9.75 11.42
C GLY A 87 13.42 8.78 10.95
N PRO A 88 13.70 7.72 11.75
CA PRO A 88 14.66 6.66 11.39
C PRO A 88 14.43 6.04 10.00
N VAL A 89 13.18 5.91 9.57
CA VAL A 89 12.80 5.54 8.20
C VAL A 89 12.42 6.82 7.48
N ASN A 90 13.28 7.28 6.57
CA ASN A 90 13.19 8.62 5.98
C ASN A 90 12.46 8.66 4.63
N LEU A 91 12.39 7.51 3.94
CA LEU A 91 11.72 7.38 2.65
C LEU A 91 11.08 5.99 2.55
N ILE A 92 9.81 5.96 2.17
CA ILE A 92 9.14 4.75 1.69
C ILE A 92 8.57 5.09 0.33
N VAL A 93 8.73 4.19 -0.64
CA VAL A 93 8.10 4.32 -1.95
C VAL A 93 7.42 3.00 -2.27
N VAL A 94 6.15 3.07 -2.64
CA VAL A 94 5.38 1.94 -3.16
C VAL A 94 4.77 2.35 -4.49
N ASP A 95 5.04 1.55 -5.52
CA ASP A 95 4.46 1.70 -6.85
C ASP A 95 3.47 0.55 -7.08
N LEU A 96 2.26 0.91 -7.49
CA LEU A 96 1.28 0.01 -8.09
C LEU A 96 1.14 0.38 -9.57
N ASP A 97 1.71 -0.44 -10.44
CA ASP A 97 1.53 -0.40 -11.89
C ASP A 97 0.24 -1.15 -12.23
N ALA A 98 -0.82 -0.40 -12.54
CA ALA A 98 -2.14 -0.97 -12.74
C ALA A 98 -2.14 -1.95 -13.93
N PRO A 99 -2.84 -3.10 -13.81
CA PRO A 99 -3.81 -3.41 -12.76
C PRO A 99 -3.27 -4.10 -11.51
N ASP A 100 -2.05 -4.65 -11.54
CA ASP A 100 -1.64 -5.74 -10.63
C ASP A 100 -0.17 -5.69 -10.17
N GLY A 101 0.69 -4.90 -10.81
CA GLY A 101 2.14 -4.90 -10.54
C GLY A 101 2.51 -4.09 -9.31
N LEU A 102 3.03 -4.73 -8.28
CA LEU A 102 3.38 -4.11 -7.01
C LEU A 102 4.90 -4.14 -6.78
N ARG A 103 5.46 -3.04 -6.29
CA ARG A 103 6.84 -2.99 -5.80
C ARG A 103 6.99 -1.90 -4.76
N GLY A 104 7.93 -2.05 -3.84
CA GLY A 104 8.23 -1.01 -2.88
C GLY A 104 9.57 -1.20 -2.22
N TYR A 105 10.08 -0.12 -1.63
CA TYR A 105 11.31 -0.13 -0.86
C TYR A 105 11.26 0.95 0.22
N ALA A 106 12.15 0.82 1.20
CA ALA A 106 12.32 1.79 2.27
C ALA A 106 13.80 2.16 2.39
N ARG A 107 14.09 3.44 2.61
CA ARG A 107 15.39 3.92 3.04
C ARG A 107 15.31 4.33 4.51
N PHE A 108 16.36 4.01 5.24
CA PHE A 108 16.43 4.21 6.67
C PHE A 108 17.86 4.44 7.13
N ASP A 109 18.01 5.09 8.28
CA ASP A 109 19.28 5.20 8.98
C ASP A 109 19.43 3.98 9.91
N ALA A 110 20.42 3.13 9.61
CA ALA A 110 20.63 1.87 10.33
C ALA A 110 20.94 2.09 11.82
N ASP A 111 21.74 3.11 12.16
CA ASP A 111 22.10 3.41 13.55
C ASP A 111 20.88 3.95 14.31
N ALA A 112 20.10 4.83 13.68
CA ALA A 112 18.88 5.37 14.28
C ALA A 112 17.82 4.29 14.52
N VAL A 113 17.62 3.37 13.55
CA VAL A 113 16.70 2.23 13.69
C VAL A 113 17.16 1.30 14.81
N MET A 114 18.47 1.00 14.89
CA MET A 114 19.01 0.17 15.97
C MET A 114 18.79 0.79 17.35
N MET A 115 19.02 2.10 17.49
CA MET A 115 18.74 2.80 18.75
C MET A 115 17.24 2.81 19.09
N ALA A 116 16.36 2.97 18.09
CA ALA A 116 14.91 2.90 18.29
C ALA A 116 14.48 1.50 18.77
N ILE A 117 15.07 0.43 18.21
CA ILE A 117 14.85 -0.96 18.65
C ILE A 117 15.27 -1.14 20.11
N GLU A 118 16.45 -0.67 20.49
CA GLU A 118 16.95 -0.78 21.88
C GLU A 118 16.07 -0.05 22.89
N ARG A 119 15.44 1.05 22.48
CA ARG A 119 14.51 1.84 23.31
C ARG A 119 13.08 1.30 23.30
N GLY A 120 12.76 0.34 22.43
CA GLY A 120 11.39 -0.14 22.22
C GLY A 120 10.49 0.87 21.49
N GLU A 121 11.09 1.82 20.75
CA GLU A 121 10.41 2.88 20.00
C GLU A 121 10.16 2.46 18.54
N THR A 122 9.61 1.26 18.35
CA THR A 122 9.48 0.61 17.03
C THR A 122 8.09 0.73 16.40
N LYS A 123 7.22 1.59 16.93
CA LYS A 123 5.89 1.81 16.34
C LYS A 123 6.02 2.56 15.02
N PRO A 124 5.12 2.34 14.04
CA PRO A 124 5.13 3.03 12.74
C PRO A 124 5.38 4.55 12.82
N GLY A 125 4.61 5.26 13.64
CA GLY A 125 4.75 6.71 13.79
C GLY A 125 6.06 7.17 14.43
N GLN A 126 6.71 6.35 15.25
CA GLN A 126 8.03 6.66 15.83
C GLN A 126 9.15 6.48 14.80
N LEU A 127 9.00 5.49 13.91
CA LEU A 127 9.95 5.24 12.83
C LEU A 127 9.81 6.26 11.69
N LEU A 128 8.58 6.67 11.38
CA LEU A 128 8.32 7.70 10.39
C LEU A 128 8.69 9.09 10.92
N GLY A 129 8.34 9.43 12.16
CA GLY A 129 8.52 10.79 12.67
C GLY A 129 7.56 11.76 11.98
N LYS A 130 8.07 12.94 11.60
CA LYS A 130 7.29 14.00 10.95
C LYS A 130 7.68 14.16 9.48
N GLY A 131 6.74 14.56 8.65
CA GLY A 131 6.98 14.79 7.25
C GLY A 131 5.70 14.85 6.45
N HIS A 132 5.67 14.17 5.31
CA HIS A 132 4.47 14.11 4.48
C HIS A 132 4.38 12.78 3.72
N LEU A 133 3.15 12.36 3.44
CA LEU A 133 2.82 11.29 2.53
C LEU A 133 2.25 11.91 1.27
N ALA A 134 2.83 11.57 0.11
CA ALA A 134 2.36 12.00 -1.19
C ALA A 134 1.82 10.79 -1.96
N MET A 135 0.57 10.91 -2.43
CA MET A 135 -0.07 9.96 -3.31
C MET A 135 -0.13 10.56 -4.71
N THR A 136 0.34 9.82 -5.68
CA THR A 136 0.46 10.30 -7.05
C THR A 136 -0.17 9.32 -8.03
N VAL A 137 -1.04 9.81 -8.90
CA VAL A 137 -1.60 9.05 -10.01
C VAL A 137 -1.00 9.59 -11.31
N ASP A 138 -0.26 8.74 -12.01
CA ASP A 138 0.34 9.01 -13.31
C ASP A 138 -0.34 8.15 -14.37
N GLN A 139 -1.07 8.77 -15.28
CA GLN A 139 -1.79 8.09 -16.37
C GLN A 139 -1.08 8.24 -17.73
N GLY A 140 0.23 8.51 -17.71
CA GLY A 140 1.06 8.66 -18.89
C GLY A 140 1.02 10.06 -19.50
N VAL A 141 1.74 10.21 -20.62
CA VAL A 141 2.11 11.51 -21.24
C VAL A 141 0.94 12.37 -21.73
N HIS A 142 -0.26 11.80 -21.82
CA HIS A 142 -1.45 12.48 -22.33
C HIS A 142 -2.37 13.00 -21.23
N MET A 143 -2.11 12.66 -19.98
CA MET A 143 -2.91 13.05 -18.83
C MET A 143 -2.05 13.83 -17.83
N GLU A 144 -2.65 14.81 -17.16
CA GLU A 144 -1.96 15.51 -16.09
C GLU A 144 -1.77 14.59 -14.88
N ARG A 145 -0.57 14.60 -14.33
CA ARG A 145 -0.22 13.88 -13.11
C ARG A 145 -0.97 14.51 -11.93
N TYR A 146 -1.81 13.73 -11.26
CA TYR A 146 -2.50 14.16 -10.04
C TYR A 146 -1.67 13.77 -8.83
N GLN A 147 -1.44 14.71 -7.91
CA GLN A 147 -0.70 14.46 -6.68
C GLN A 147 -1.42 15.08 -5.48
N GLY A 148 -1.79 14.24 -4.53
CA GLY A 148 -2.30 14.64 -3.22
C GLY A 148 -1.21 14.49 -2.15
N ILE A 149 -1.11 15.46 -1.24
CA ILE A 149 -0.11 15.46 -0.17
C ILE A 149 -0.82 15.65 1.17
N VAL A 150 -0.48 14.82 2.15
CA VAL A 150 -0.98 14.90 3.51
C VAL A 150 0.18 14.92 4.50
N ALA A 151 0.05 15.71 5.57
CA ALA A 151 1.08 15.82 6.60
C ALA A 151 1.17 14.52 7.42
N LEU A 152 2.40 14.13 7.77
CA LEU A 152 2.71 13.06 8.73
C LEU A 152 3.15 13.72 10.03
N GLU A 153 2.42 13.49 11.12
CA GLU A 153 2.70 14.08 12.43
C GLU A 153 3.01 13.02 13.51
N GLY A 154 3.74 11.97 13.16
CA GLY A 154 4.09 10.88 14.07
C GLY A 154 2.96 9.89 14.35
N GLY A 155 1.88 9.93 13.55
CA GLY A 155 0.80 8.94 13.55
C GLY A 155 1.13 7.69 12.74
N THR A 156 0.17 6.76 12.68
CA THR A 156 0.24 5.55 11.85
C THR A 156 -0.11 5.86 10.38
N LEU A 157 0.14 4.92 9.48
CA LEU A 157 -0.30 5.03 8.09
C LEU A 157 -1.84 4.97 7.96
N GLU A 158 -2.53 4.36 8.92
CA GLU A 158 -4.00 4.37 8.98
C GLU A 158 -4.52 5.80 9.23
N ASP A 159 -3.99 6.48 10.25
CA ASP A 159 -4.38 7.84 10.62
C ASP A 159 -4.23 8.80 9.44
N VAL A 160 -3.15 8.63 8.68
CA VAL A 160 -2.80 9.47 7.53
C VAL A 160 -3.71 9.20 6.35
N ALA A 161 -4.07 7.93 6.13
CA ALA A 161 -5.05 7.57 5.12
C ALA A 161 -6.44 8.14 5.45
N HIS A 162 -6.86 8.08 6.72
CA HIS A 162 -8.13 8.69 7.15
C HIS A 162 -8.12 10.19 6.91
N ALA A 163 -7.06 10.89 7.35
CA ALA A 163 -6.91 12.33 7.13
C ALA A 163 -6.92 12.72 5.64
N TYR A 164 -6.26 11.94 4.77
CA TYR A 164 -6.25 12.16 3.33
C TYR A 164 -7.67 12.11 2.72
N PHE A 165 -8.41 11.02 2.95
CA PHE A 165 -9.75 10.85 2.38
C PHE A 165 -10.77 11.83 2.96
N GLN A 166 -10.60 12.18 4.23
CA GLN A 166 -11.45 13.16 4.90
C GLN A 166 -11.26 14.57 4.34
N GLN A 167 -10.01 15.02 4.14
CA GLN A 167 -9.72 16.38 3.67
C GLN A 167 -9.85 16.53 2.15
N SER A 168 -9.38 15.54 1.38
CA SER A 168 -9.27 15.67 -0.08
C SER A 168 -10.49 15.14 -0.83
N GLU A 169 -11.11 14.06 -0.33
CA GLU A 169 -12.23 13.41 -1.02
C GLU A 169 -13.58 13.65 -0.31
N GLN A 170 -13.57 14.08 0.95
CA GLN A 170 -14.75 14.22 1.81
C GLN A 170 -15.59 12.93 1.90
N ILE A 171 -14.92 11.78 1.85
CA ILE A 171 -15.55 10.46 1.95
C ILE A 171 -15.16 9.85 3.29
N PRO A 172 -16.12 9.61 4.22
CA PRO A 172 -15.84 8.87 5.44
C PRO A 172 -15.21 7.52 5.10
N THR A 173 -13.97 7.34 5.54
CA THR A 173 -13.15 6.20 5.18
C THR A 173 -12.52 5.63 6.44
N LEU A 174 -12.60 4.30 6.58
CA LEU A 174 -11.90 3.56 7.61
C LEU A 174 -10.92 2.59 6.94
N VAL A 175 -9.69 2.60 7.44
CA VAL A 175 -8.60 1.74 6.99
C VAL A 175 -8.07 0.96 8.19
N ARG A 176 -7.82 -0.33 7.99
CA ARG A 176 -7.11 -1.21 8.92
C ARG A 176 -6.00 -1.95 8.19
N LEU A 177 -4.81 -2.01 8.77
CA LEU A 177 -3.60 -2.61 8.22
C LEU A 177 -2.99 -3.53 9.27
N ALA A 178 -2.49 -4.68 8.85
CA ALA A 178 -1.72 -5.56 9.73
C ALA A 178 -0.64 -6.28 8.95
N VAL A 179 0.54 -6.40 9.57
CA VAL A 179 1.70 -7.12 9.02
C VAL A 179 2.25 -8.04 10.09
N ALA A 180 2.43 -9.31 9.77
CA ALA A 180 2.97 -10.30 10.69
C ALA A 180 4.01 -11.20 10.03
N GLU A 181 4.93 -11.70 10.85
CA GLU A 181 5.79 -12.82 10.49
C GLU A 181 5.06 -14.11 10.86
N HIS A 182 4.89 -14.98 9.88
CA HIS A 182 4.31 -16.30 10.07
C HIS A 182 5.40 -17.37 9.92
N SER A 183 5.51 -18.26 10.90
CA SER A 183 6.47 -19.37 10.87
C SER A 183 5.73 -20.69 10.66
N VAL A 184 5.88 -21.28 9.48
CA VAL A 184 5.34 -22.61 9.18
C VAL A 184 6.35 -23.69 9.56
N ARG A 185 5.91 -24.73 10.28
CA ARG A 185 6.78 -25.89 10.56
C ARG A 185 7.24 -26.54 9.26
N GLY A 186 8.56 -26.58 9.05
CA GLY A 186 9.18 -27.17 7.86
C GLY A 186 9.47 -26.17 6.74
N ALA A 187 9.07 -24.89 6.88
CA ALA A 187 9.55 -23.82 6.01
C ALA A 187 10.98 -23.39 6.41
N GLY A 188 11.74 -22.85 5.45
CA GLY A 188 13.13 -22.44 5.61
C GLY A 188 13.37 -21.18 6.46
N GLY A 189 12.32 -20.60 7.04
CA GLY A 189 12.37 -19.39 7.85
C GLY A 189 10.97 -18.81 8.10
N PRO A 190 10.87 -17.71 8.88
CA PRO A 190 9.65 -16.92 8.95
C PRO A 190 9.34 -16.30 7.57
N GLN A 191 8.07 -16.19 7.24
CA GLN A 191 7.58 -15.54 6.03
C GLN A 191 6.70 -14.36 6.41
N TRP A 192 6.79 -13.28 5.66
CA TRP A 192 5.95 -12.11 5.86
C TRP A 192 4.57 -12.32 5.24
N ARG A 193 3.56 -11.87 5.99
CA ARG A 193 2.17 -11.81 5.52
C ARG A 193 1.57 -10.50 5.97
N ALA A 194 0.65 -9.98 5.18
CA ALA A 194 -0.11 -8.82 5.57
C ALA A 194 -1.51 -8.87 5.02
N GLY A 195 -2.38 -8.10 5.65
CA GLY A 195 -3.69 -7.82 5.11
C GLY A 195 -4.18 -6.48 5.58
N GLY A 196 -5.22 -6.02 4.93
CA GLY A 196 -5.86 -4.79 5.31
C GLY A 196 -7.25 -4.69 4.73
N ALA A 197 -8.02 -3.78 5.28
CA ALA A 197 -9.35 -3.47 4.84
C ALA A 197 -9.50 -1.96 4.71
N LEU A 198 -10.15 -1.52 3.64
CA LEU A 198 -10.57 -0.15 3.41
C LEU A 198 -12.07 -0.14 3.18
N VAL A 199 -12.81 0.68 3.92
CA VAL A 199 -14.25 0.85 3.76
C VAL A 199 -14.59 2.32 3.67
N GLN A 200 -15.45 2.65 2.71
CA GLN A 200 -15.91 3.99 2.41
C GLN A 200 -17.43 4.05 2.49
N PHE A 201 -17.95 5.06 3.16
CA PHE A 201 -19.38 5.36 3.15
C PHE A 201 -19.77 6.02 1.83
N LEU A 202 -20.89 5.61 1.25
CA LEU A 202 -21.42 6.14 -0.01
C LEU A 202 -22.59 7.08 0.26
N PRO A 203 -22.76 8.13 -0.56
CA PRO A 203 -23.94 8.98 -0.47
C PRO A 203 -25.21 8.18 -0.78
N PRO A 204 -26.35 8.55 -0.16
CA PRO A 204 -27.63 7.93 -0.45
C PRO A 204 -27.97 7.99 -1.95
N HIS A 205 -28.65 6.96 -2.45
CA HIS A 205 -29.08 6.89 -3.84
C HIS A 205 -29.76 8.18 -4.33
N GLY A 206 -29.18 8.81 -5.36
CA GLY A 206 -29.72 10.04 -5.97
C GLY A 206 -28.92 11.31 -5.67
N GLN A 207 -27.94 11.25 -4.76
CA GLN A 207 -26.97 12.32 -4.54
C GLN A 207 -25.62 11.94 -5.14
N SER A 208 -25.04 12.82 -5.96
CA SER A 208 -23.71 12.62 -6.55
C SER A 208 -22.57 12.99 -5.61
N VAL A 209 -22.88 13.65 -4.50
CA VAL A 209 -21.92 14.22 -3.55
C VAL A 209 -22.47 13.96 -2.15
N MET A 210 -21.60 13.61 -1.20
CA MET A 210 -21.97 13.62 0.22
C MET A 210 -22.37 15.05 0.63
N PRO A 211 -23.27 15.25 1.59
CA PRO A 211 -23.34 16.52 2.31
C PRO A 211 -21.94 16.84 2.83
N ASP A 212 -21.48 18.09 2.67
CA ASP A 212 -20.17 18.53 3.16
C ASP A 212 -19.98 18.07 4.62
N LEU A 213 -18.89 17.35 4.89
CA LEU A 213 -18.52 17.01 6.26
C LEU A 213 -18.28 18.33 7.01
N PRO A 214 -18.88 18.54 8.19
CA PRO A 214 -18.65 19.76 8.93
C PRO A 214 -17.19 19.89 9.39
N GLY A 215 -16.67 21.11 9.36
CA GLY A 215 -15.32 21.42 9.82
C GLY A 215 -14.24 20.84 8.90
N ASP A 216 -13.24 20.20 9.50
CA ASP A 216 -12.20 19.43 8.81
C ASP A 216 -12.59 17.96 8.61
N GLY A 217 -13.83 17.56 9.01
CA GLY A 217 -14.33 16.19 9.03
C GLY A 217 -13.90 15.36 10.25
N ASN A 218 -13.17 15.95 11.21
CA ASN A 218 -12.68 15.26 12.41
C ASN A 218 -13.68 15.50 13.55
N PHE A 219 -14.55 14.53 13.77
CA PHE A 219 -15.60 14.62 14.81
C PHE A 219 -15.06 14.58 16.24
N ASP A 220 -13.81 14.17 16.43
CA ASP A 220 -13.14 14.17 17.74
C ASP A 220 -12.44 15.51 18.05
N ASN A 221 -12.44 16.46 17.11
CA ASN A 221 -11.89 17.81 17.33
C ASN A 221 -12.98 18.77 17.87
N PRO A 222 -13.00 19.07 19.19
CA PRO A 222 -14.04 19.93 19.76
C PRO A 222 -14.00 21.40 19.30
N GLU A 223 -12.93 21.85 18.63
CA GLU A 223 -12.84 23.21 18.09
C GLU A 223 -13.51 23.35 16.71
N MET A 224 -13.59 22.26 15.94
CA MET A 224 -14.05 22.27 14.54
C MET A 224 -15.27 21.37 14.30
N ALA A 225 -15.63 20.51 15.26
CA ALA A 225 -16.80 19.65 15.18
C ALA A 225 -18.09 20.49 15.22
N ASP A 226 -19.03 20.17 14.34
CA ASP A 226 -20.40 20.69 14.40
C ASP A 226 -21.19 19.87 15.43
N PRO A 227 -21.59 20.45 16.58
CA PRO A 227 -22.31 19.74 17.63
C PRO A 227 -23.73 19.30 17.21
N ASP A 228 -24.27 19.85 16.13
CA ASP A 228 -25.58 19.48 15.59
C ASP A 228 -25.48 18.40 14.50
N PHE A 229 -24.27 18.01 14.08
CA PHE A 229 -24.06 16.94 13.12
C PHE A 229 -24.23 15.56 13.76
N VAL A 230 -25.06 14.75 13.14
CA VAL A 230 -25.30 13.36 13.54
C VAL A 230 -24.77 12.47 12.41
N GLU A 231 -23.74 11.68 12.70
CA GLU A 231 -23.28 10.65 11.76
C GLU A 231 -24.41 9.68 11.44
N ASP A 232 -24.45 9.22 10.18
CA ASP A 232 -25.43 8.22 9.78
C ASP A 232 -25.25 6.92 10.59
N ASP A 233 -26.36 6.39 11.12
CA ASP A 233 -26.37 5.13 11.89
C ASP A 233 -25.74 3.98 11.09
N LYS A 234 -25.88 3.97 9.76
CA LYS A 234 -25.28 2.97 8.88
C LYS A 234 -23.76 3.05 8.91
N TRP A 235 -23.19 4.26 8.86
CA TRP A 235 -21.74 4.45 8.92
C TRP A 235 -21.18 4.08 10.30
N THR A 236 -21.87 4.51 11.37
CA THR A 236 -21.52 4.12 12.74
C THR A 236 -21.51 2.59 12.89
N THR A 237 -22.50 1.92 12.32
CA THR A 237 -22.58 0.45 12.31
C THR A 237 -21.42 -0.17 11.53
N THR A 238 -21.16 0.27 10.29
CA THR A 238 -20.03 -0.21 9.46
C THR A 238 -18.70 -0.10 10.21
N ARG A 239 -18.44 1.06 10.83
CA ARG A 239 -17.23 1.30 11.64
C ARG A 239 -17.16 0.35 12.83
N ALA A 240 -18.26 0.15 13.55
CA ALA A 240 -18.31 -0.76 14.68
C ALA A 240 -17.92 -2.19 14.27
N TYR A 241 -18.50 -2.72 13.18
CA TYR A 241 -18.14 -4.05 12.67
C TYR A 241 -16.66 -4.14 12.29
N LEU A 242 -16.16 -3.21 11.47
CA LEU A 242 -14.76 -3.29 11.02
C LEU A 242 -13.77 -3.09 12.17
N SER A 243 -14.09 -2.28 13.18
CA SER A 243 -13.23 -2.08 14.35
C SER A 243 -12.97 -3.34 15.17
N THR A 244 -13.83 -4.37 15.03
CA THR A 244 -13.65 -5.66 15.72
C THR A 244 -12.60 -6.55 15.08
N VAL A 245 -12.12 -6.23 13.86
CA VAL A 245 -11.11 -7.06 13.20
C VAL A 245 -9.78 -6.97 13.93
N GLY A 246 -9.22 -8.12 14.30
CA GLY A 246 -7.90 -8.24 14.88
C GLY A 246 -6.79 -8.22 13.83
N ASP A 247 -5.60 -7.75 14.23
CA ASP A 247 -4.41 -7.77 13.38
C ASP A 247 -4.00 -9.22 13.05
N ASP A 248 -4.23 -10.14 13.98
CA ASP A 248 -4.02 -11.57 13.79
C ASP A 248 -4.93 -12.13 12.70
N GLU A 249 -6.20 -11.72 12.65
CA GLU A 249 -7.14 -12.12 11.60
C GLU A 249 -6.76 -11.55 10.23
N LEU A 250 -6.29 -10.30 10.20
CA LEU A 250 -5.79 -9.64 8.98
C LEU A 250 -4.49 -10.23 8.44
N ALA A 251 -3.71 -10.94 9.26
CA ALA A 251 -2.50 -11.62 8.80
C ALA A 251 -2.62 -13.17 8.77
N ASP A 252 -3.76 -13.74 9.17
CA ASP A 252 -3.97 -15.19 9.28
C ASP A 252 -3.93 -15.91 7.92
N PRO A 253 -3.01 -16.88 7.70
CA PRO A 253 -2.95 -17.67 6.48
C PRO A 253 -4.15 -18.58 6.21
N GLU A 254 -4.90 -18.98 7.24
CA GLU A 254 -6.02 -19.91 7.12
C GLU A 254 -7.38 -19.22 6.91
N LEU A 255 -7.38 -17.89 6.95
CA LEU A 255 -8.55 -17.06 6.73
C LEU A 255 -8.46 -16.40 5.35
N SER A 256 -9.46 -16.60 4.49
CA SER A 256 -9.56 -15.88 3.22
C SER A 256 -10.22 -14.52 3.41
N ALA A 257 -10.05 -13.62 2.43
CA ALA A 257 -10.76 -12.34 2.42
C ALA A 257 -12.29 -12.56 2.43
N GLU A 258 -12.80 -13.54 1.68
CA GLU A 258 -14.21 -13.87 1.65
C GLU A 258 -14.76 -14.34 3.01
N ARG A 259 -14.03 -15.23 3.72
CA ARG A 259 -14.44 -15.69 5.04
C ARG A 259 -14.39 -14.58 6.08
N LEU A 260 -13.38 -13.72 6.02
CA LEU A 260 -13.29 -12.54 6.89
C LEU A 260 -14.50 -11.62 6.67
N LEU A 261 -14.80 -11.27 5.43
CA LEU A 261 -15.94 -10.42 5.06
C LEU A 261 -17.27 -11.01 5.48
N PHE A 262 -17.48 -12.31 5.25
CA PHE A 262 -18.69 -12.99 5.68
C PHE A 262 -18.82 -13.01 7.20
N ARG A 263 -17.73 -13.30 7.93
CA ARG A 263 -17.74 -13.28 9.40
C ARG A 263 -18.12 -11.91 9.95
N LEU A 264 -17.56 -10.84 9.37
CA LEU A 264 -17.85 -9.46 9.81
C LEU A 264 -19.25 -9.01 9.42
N PHE A 265 -19.72 -9.33 8.21
CA PHE A 265 -20.87 -8.67 7.60
C PHE A 265 -21.98 -9.62 7.15
N ASN A 266 -22.08 -10.83 7.71
CA ASN A 266 -23.15 -11.77 7.37
C ASN A 266 -24.55 -11.24 7.71
N GLU A 267 -24.73 -10.52 8.83
CA GLU A 267 -26.06 -9.99 9.20
C GLU A 267 -26.48 -8.79 8.35
N PRO A 268 -25.63 -7.76 8.12
CA PRO A 268 -25.98 -6.63 7.26
C PRO A 268 -26.07 -6.98 5.77
N GLY A 269 -25.44 -8.09 5.36
CA GLY A 269 -25.41 -8.58 3.98
C GLY A 269 -24.25 -8.00 3.18
N VAL A 270 -23.20 -8.81 2.98
CA VAL A 270 -22.03 -8.46 2.15
C VAL A 270 -22.14 -9.06 0.75
N ARG A 271 -21.95 -8.24 -0.28
CA ARG A 271 -21.75 -8.71 -1.65
C ARG A 271 -20.29 -8.62 -2.02
N ILE A 272 -19.70 -9.73 -2.42
CA ILE A 272 -18.28 -9.85 -2.76
C ILE A 272 -18.11 -9.89 -4.28
N PHE A 273 -17.17 -9.09 -4.81
CA PHE A 273 -16.86 -8.98 -6.25
C PHE A 273 -15.57 -9.70 -6.61
N GLU A 274 -15.32 -9.88 -7.90
CA GLU A 274 -14.16 -10.63 -8.43
C GLU A 274 -12.82 -10.13 -7.84
N PRO A 275 -11.97 -11.04 -7.33
CA PRO A 275 -10.67 -10.67 -6.81
C PRO A 275 -9.76 -10.17 -7.93
N ILE A 276 -8.94 -9.18 -7.62
CA ILE A 276 -7.88 -8.68 -8.48
C ILE A 276 -6.57 -9.27 -7.95
N ALA A 277 -5.88 -10.06 -8.78
CA ALA A 277 -4.56 -10.57 -8.43
C ALA A 277 -3.55 -9.42 -8.35
N LEU A 278 -2.59 -9.54 -7.44
CA LEU A 278 -1.44 -8.68 -7.29
C LEU A 278 -0.17 -9.51 -7.47
N GLU A 279 0.85 -8.92 -8.05
CA GLU A 279 2.12 -9.59 -8.28
C GLU A 279 3.26 -8.66 -7.92
N GLU A 280 4.29 -9.16 -7.23
CA GLU A 280 5.54 -8.42 -7.13
C GLU A 280 6.16 -8.30 -8.52
N ARG A 281 6.40 -7.07 -8.98
CA ARG A 281 6.95 -6.82 -10.31
C ARG A 281 7.84 -5.59 -10.31
N CYS A 282 9.14 -5.82 -10.36
CA CYS A 282 10.10 -4.78 -10.74
C CYS A 282 10.22 -4.68 -12.27
N THR A 283 10.51 -3.47 -12.75
CA THR A 283 10.62 -3.16 -14.17
C THR A 283 12.05 -2.74 -14.56
N CYS A 284 13.03 -2.93 -13.68
CA CYS A 284 14.44 -2.69 -14.02
C CYS A 284 14.93 -3.74 -15.02
N SER A 285 15.86 -3.33 -15.89
CA SER A 285 16.59 -4.22 -16.78
C SER A 285 17.96 -3.61 -17.04
N ALA A 286 18.90 -4.43 -17.50
CA ALA A 286 20.24 -3.94 -17.84
C ALA A 286 20.14 -2.83 -18.88
N GLU A 287 19.29 -3.00 -19.91
CA GLU A 287 19.09 -2.01 -20.97
C GLU A 287 18.53 -0.68 -20.44
N ARG A 288 17.60 -0.72 -19.48
CA ARG A 288 17.02 0.50 -18.89
C ARG A 288 18.03 1.24 -18.03
N ILE A 289 18.85 0.53 -17.26
CA ILE A 289 19.89 1.16 -16.45
C ILE A 289 21.00 1.71 -17.35
N GLU A 290 21.39 0.98 -18.38
CA GLU A 290 22.36 1.44 -19.36
C GLU A 290 21.89 2.71 -20.09
N ALA A 291 20.62 2.75 -20.52
CA ALA A 291 20.02 3.95 -21.11
C ALA A 291 20.01 5.12 -20.11
N MET A 292 19.61 4.87 -18.85
CA MET A 292 19.65 5.88 -17.79
C MET A 292 21.07 6.43 -17.57
N LEU A 293 22.08 5.56 -17.56
CA LEU A 293 23.48 5.96 -17.44
C LEU A 293 23.93 6.80 -18.64
N ARG A 294 23.52 6.46 -19.86
CA ARG A 294 23.83 7.25 -21.07
C ARG A 294 23.13 8.61 -21.10
N ASP A 295 21.85 8.66 -20.73
CA ASP A 295 21.01 9.83 -20.94
C ASP A 295 21.17 10.88 -19.84
N ASN A 296 21.45 10.46 -18.61
CA ASN A 296 21.48 11.35 -17.44
C ASN A 296 22.89 11.76 -16.99
N PHE A 297 23.94 11.09 -17.46
CA PHE A 297 25.32 11.37 -17.04
C PHE A 297 26.26 11.50 -18.24
N SER A 298 27.13 12.49 -18.16
CA SER A 298 28.21 12.70 -19.12
C SER A 298 29.25 11.58 -19.06
N ALA A 299 30.13 11.50 -20.07
CA ALA A 299 31.25 10.56 -20.06
C ALA A 299 32.20 10.78 -18.87
N GLU A 300 32.42 12.04 -18.46
CA GLU A 300 33.25 12.39 -17.31
C GLU A 300 32.61 11.90 -16.00
N GLU A 301 31.32 12.19 -15.78
CA GLU A 301 30.59 11.73 -14.59
C GLU A 301 30.55 10.20 -14.49
N ARG A 302 30.34 9.50 -15.61
CA ARG A 302 30.38 8.02 -15.63
C ARG A 302 31.77 7.48 -15.28
N GLN A 303 32.84 8.17 -15.67
CA GLN A 303 34.19 7.76 -15.31
C GLN A 303 34.48 7.96 -13.82
N GLU A 304 33.88 8.98 -13.19
CA GLU A 304 33.94 9.20 -11.74
C GLU A 304 33.15 8.16 -10.93
N MET A 305 32.13 7.54 -11.53
CA MET A 305 31.34 6.46 -10.91
C MET A 305 32.07 5.11 -10.86
N VAL A 306 33.21 4.97 -11.55
CA VAL A 306 33.93 3.71 -11.65
C VAL A 306 34.64 3.38 -10.34
N VAL A 307 34.28 2.25 -9.74
CA VAL A 307 34.95 1.66 -8.57
C VAL A 307 35.43 0.27 -8.95
N ASP A 308 36.70 -0.04 -8.65
CA ASP A 308 37.32 -1.33 -8.99
C ASP A 308 37.22 -1.77 -10.46
N GLY A 309 37.02 -0.82 -11.38
CA GLY A 309 36.99 -1.04 -12.83
C GLY A 309 35.60 -1.24 -13.43
N GLU A 310 34.54 -1.09 -12.64
CA GLU A 310 33.15 -1.19 -13.07
C GLU A 310 32.27 -0.11 -12.45
N ILE A 311 31.10 0.11 -13.06
CA ILE A 311 30.02 0.92 -12.52
C ILE A 311 28.99 -0.07 -11.97
N GLU A 312 28.84 -0.10 -10.65
CA GLU A 312 27.82 -0.89 -9.96
C GLU A 312 26.56 -0.04 -9.73
N VAL A 313 25.42 -0.55 -10.18
CA VAL A 313 24.11 0.05 -9.93
C VAL A 313 23.21 -0.98 -9.29
N VAL A 314 22.80 -0.71 -8.05
CA VAL A 314 21.85 -1.53 -7.32
C VAL A 314 20.45 -0.95 -7.49
N CYS A 315 19.50 -1.76 -7.97
CA CYS A 315 18.11 -1.31 -8.07
C CYS A 315 17.47 -1.22 -6.68
N GLU A 316 17.06 -0.01 -6.28
CA GLU A 316 16.41 0.25 -4.99
C GLU A 316 15.11 -0.54 -4.77
N PHE A 317 14.41 -0.97 -5.83
CA PHE A 317 13.16 -1.71 -5.68
C PHE A 317 13.37 -3.21 -5.45
N CYS A 318 14.21 -3.86 -6.29
CA CYS A 318 14.37 -5.31 -6.26
C CYS A 318 15.74 -5.80 -5.78
N SER A 319 16.65 -4.89 -5.42
CA SER A 319 18.03 -5.20 -5.02
C SER A 319 18.81 -5.98 -6.09
N ALA A 320 18.43 -5.85 -7.37
CA ALA A 320 19.19 -6.44 -8.46
C ALA A 320 20.45 -5.60 -8.71
N ASP A 321 21.59 -6.28 -8.71
CA ASP A 321 22.92 -5.69 -8.92
C ASP A 321 23.29 -5.75 -10.39
N TYR A 322 23.55 -4.58 -10.98
CA TYR A 322 23.96 -4.46 -12.37
C TYR A 322 25.38 -3.89 -12.41
N HIS A 323 26.28 -4.61 -13.08
CA HIS A 323 27.67 -4.23 -13.24
C HIS A 323 27.94 -3.92 -14.70
N PHE A 324 28.39 -2.70 -14.96
CA PHE A 324 28.72 -2.24 -16.31
C PHE A 324 30.20 -1.90 -16.40
N LYS A 325 30.81 -2.17 -17.55
CA LYS A 325 32.19 -1.80 -17.79
C LYS A 325 32.25 -0.44 -18.49
N PRO A 326 33.21 0.44 -18.15
CA PRO A 326 33.28 1.79 -18.73
C PRO A 326 33.27 1.81 -20.27
N HIS A 327 33.95 0.84 -20.89
CA HIS A 327 34.05 0.72 -22.35
C HIS A 327 32.72 0.36 -23.06
N GLU A 328 31.71 -0.10 -22.31
CA GLU A 328 30.37 -0.37 -22.87
C GLU A 328 29.64 0.94 -23.25
N PHE A 329 30.09 2.06 -22.67
CA PHE A 329 29.53 3.38 -22.89
C PHE A 329 30.30 4.25 -23.90
N ASP A 330 31.50 3.83 -24.30
CA ASP A 330 32.28 4.48 -25.33
C ASP A 330 31.61 4.29 -26.70
N GLU A 331 31.43 5.37 -27.46
CA GLU A 331 30.82 5.37 -28.79
C GLU A 331 31.66 4.57 -29.81
N GLN A 332 31.58 3.23 -29.78
CA GLN A 332 32.02 2.33 -30.86
C GLN A 332 31.74 0.84 -30.59
N HIS A 333 30.49 0.44 -30.36
CA HIS A 333 30.08 -0.95 -30.64
C HIS A 333 28.81 -0.95 -31.49
N PRO A 334 28.92 -0.94 -32.84
CA PRO A 334 27.77 -1.23 -33.67
C PRO A 334 27.31 -2.65 -33.33
N HIS A 335 26.04 -2.79 -32.96
CA HIS A 335 25.34 -4.06 -32.74
C HIS A 335 25.83 -5.12 -33.73
N GLN A 336 26.53 -6.15 -33.25
CA GLN A 336 26.71 -7.37 -34.01
C GLN A 336 25.55 -8.32 -33.69
N HIS A 337 24.87 -8.70 -34.77
CA HIS A 337 23.65 -9.48 -34.87
C HIS A 337 23.67 -10.85 -34.19
#